data_AF-A0A731UPQ2-F1
#
_entry.id   AF-A0A731UPQ2-F1
#
_cell.length_a   1.000
_cell.length_b   1.000
_cell.length_c   1.000
_cell.angle_alpha   90.00
_cell.angle_beta   90.00
_cell.angle_gamma   90.00
#
_symmetry.space_group_name_H-M   'P 1'
#
loop_
_entity.id
_entity.type
_entity.pdbx_description
1 polymer ?
#
loop_
_entity_poly.entity_id
_entity_poly.type
_entity_poly.pdbx_seq_one_letter_code
_entity_poly.pdbx_strand_id
1 'polypeptide(L)'
;TLYEAIVRDYTGRTPEAREQTLIVTHLNEDRRVLNSMIHDAREKAGELGKEQVMVPVLNTANIRDGELRRLSTWENNPNALALVDNVYHRIAGISRDDGLITLEDAEGNTRLISPREAVAEGVTLYTPDKIRVGTGDRMRFTKSDRERGYVANSVWTVTAVSGDSVTLSDGQQTRVIRPGQERAEQHIDLAYAITAHGAQGASETFAIALEGTEGNRKLMAGFESAYVALSRMKQHVQVYTDNRQGWTDAINNAVQKGTAHDVFEPKPDREVMNAQRLFSTARELRDVAAGRAVLR
;
A
#
# COMPACT_ATOMS: atom_id res chain seq x y z
N THR A 1 18.46 10.39 10.96
CA THR A 1 17.00 10.51 10.74
C THR A 1 16.30 9.19 11.08
N LEU A 2 14.95 9.15 11.14
CA LEU A 2 14.22 7.89 11.36
C LEU A 2 14.52 6.86 10.26
N TYR A 3 14.58 7.29 8.99
CA TYR A 3 14.90 6.40 7.88
C TYR A 3 16.28 5.76 8.02
N GLU A 4 17.31 6.52 8.37
CA GLU A 4 18.66 5.98 8.58
C GLU A 4 18.69 4.93 9.70
N ALA A 5 17.90 5.13 10.76
CA ALA A 5 17.83 4.17 11.86
C ALA A 5 17.16 2.86 11.42
N ILE A 6 16.09 2.93 10.62
CA ILE A 6 15.42 1.77 10.02
C ILE A 6 16.34 1.04 9.04
N VAL A 7 17.00 1.78 8.15
CA VAL A 7 17.95 1.21 7.18
C VAL A 7 19.04 0.47 7.91
N ARG A 8 19.64 1.08 8.95
CA ARG A 8 20.70 0.45 9.75
C ARG A 8 20.20 -0.78 10.52
N ASP A 9 18.99 -0.76 11.08
CA ASP A 9 18.40 -1.96 11.70
C ASP A 9 18.24 -3.07 10.67
N TYR A 10 17.59 -2.78 9.55
CA TYR A 10 17.37 -3.77 8.50
C TYR A 10 18.69 -4.33 7.95
N THR A 11 19.64 -3.49 7.55
CA THR A 11 20.92 -3.94 6.97
C THR A 11 21.87 -4.55 8.00
N GLY A 12 21.69 -4.25 9.29
CA GLY A 12 22.48 -4.83 10.38
C GLY A 12 22.04 -6.24 10.79
N ARG A 13 20.88 -6.71 10.31
CA ARG A 13 20.40 -8.08 10.53
C ARG A 13 21.14 -9.09 9.68
N THR A 14 21.20 -10.36 10.12
CA THR A 14 21.72 -11.45 9.30
C THR A 14 20.90 -11.61 8.01
N PRO A 15 21.45 -12.18 6.93
CA PRO A 15 20.69 -12.45 5.71
C PRO A 15 19.35 -13.16 5.96
N GLU A 16 19.36 -14.20 6.80
CA GLU A 16 18.16 -14.99 7.12
C GLU A 16 17.12 -14.15 7.86
N ALA A 17 17.55 -13.34 8.84
CA ALA A 17 16.67 -12.46 9.57
C ALA A 17 16.08 -11.37 8.66
N ARG A 18 16.85 -10.85 7.68
CA ARG A 18 16.37 -9.87 6.69
C ARG A 18 15.33 -10.45 5.74
N GLU A 19 15.52 -11.69 5.31
CA GLU A 19 14.53 -12.40 4.50
C GLU A 19 13.20 -12.55 5.22
N GLN A 20 13.23 -12.67 6.55
CA GLN A 20 12.06 -12.80 7.41
C GLN A 20 11.61 -11.48 8.07
N THR A 21 12.13 -10.33 7.61
CA THR A 21 11.78 -9.01 8.14
C THR A 21 10.96 -8.21 7.14
N LEU A 22 9.77 -7.77 7.58
CA LEU A 22 8.93 -6.83 6.86
C LEU A 22 9.10 -5.41 7.35
N ILE A 23 9.32 -4.44 6.47
CA ILE A 23 9.25 -3.02 6.84
C ILE A 23 7.88 -2.46 6.44
N VAL A 24 7.16 -1.88 7.40
CA VAL A 24 5.83 -1.34 7.20
C VAL A 24 5.85 0.18 7.37
N THR A 25 5.21 0.87 6.43
CA THR A 25 5.03 2.32 6.42
C THR A 25 3.56 2.65 6.12
N HIS A 26 3.09 3.85 6.42
CA HIS A 26 1.73 4.26 6.00
C HIS A 26 1.71 5.01 4.68
N LEU A 27 2.77 5.77 4.38
CA LEU A 27 2.83 6.64 3.20
C LEU A 27 3.61 5.98 2.06
N ASN A 28 3.12 6.14 0.83
CA ASN A 28 3.82 5.69 -0.37
C ASN A 28 5.19 6.36 -0.53
N GLU A 29 5.33 7.62 -0.12
CA GLU A 29 6.61 8.35 -0.16
C GLU A 29 7.63 7.75 0.81
N ASP A 30 7.24 7.50 2.06
CA ASP A 30 8.09 6.85 3.07
C ASP A 30 8.63 5.50 2.58
N ARG A 31 7.72 4.70 2.01
CA ARG A 31 8.05 3.41 1.42
C ARG A 31 9.10 3.53 0.32
N ARG A 32 8.94 4.48 -0.60
CA ARG A 32 9.88 4.71 -1.71
C ARG A 32 11.25 5.14 -1.20
N VAL A 33 11.29 6.09 -0.27
CA VAL A 33 12.54 6.58 0.32
C VAL A 33 13.28 5.44 1.02
N LEU A 34 12.58 4.66 1.86
CA LEU A 34 13.18 3.51 2.54
C LEU A 34 13.66 2.44 1.57
N ASN A 35 12.87 2.08 0.57
CA ASN A 35 13.28 1.12 -0.46
C ASN A 35 14.57 1.57 -1.17
N SER A 36 14.66 2.84 -1.58
CA SER A 36 15.85 3.39 -2.22
C SER A 36 17.05 3.39 -1.27
N MET A 37 16.88 3.83 -0.03
CA MET A 37 17.99 3.87 0.93
C MET A 37 18.51 2.48 1.32
N ILE A 38 17.62 1.48 1.40
CA ILE A 38 18.01 0.09 1.66
C ILE A 38 18.77 -0.48 0.47
N HIS A 39 18.28 -0.26 -0.75
CA HIS A 39 18.99 -0.65 -1.97
C HIS A 39 20.41 -0.05 -1.98
N ASP A 40 20.55 1.25 -1.76
CA ASP A 40 21.84 1.95 -1.73
C ASP A 40 22.78 1.39 -0.66
N ALA A 41 22.24 1.06 0.51
CA ALA A 41 23.03 0.50 1.61
C ALA A 41 23.53 -0.92 1.28
N ARG A 42 22.69 -1.76 0.68
CA ARG A 42 23.06 -3.11 0.26
C ARG A 42 24.02 -3.13 -0.92
N GLU A 43 23.85 -2.22 -1.87
CA GLU A 43 24.80 -1.99 -2.97
C GLU A 43 26.18 -1.61 -2.44
N LYS A 44 26.25 -0.60 -1.55
CA LYS A 44 27.52 -0.16 -0.93
C LYS A 44 28.19 -1.24 -0.10
N ALA A 45 27.40 -2.13 0.52
CA ALA A 45 27.91 -3.28 1.26
C ALA A 45 28.39 -4.42 0.34
N GLY A 46 28.19 -4.34 -0.98
CA GLY A 46 28.57 -5.37 -1.94
C GLY A 46 27.68 -6.62 -1.87
N GLU A 47 26.48 -6.50 -1.31
CA GLU A 47 25.52 -7.60 -1.16
C GLU A 47 24.60 -7.76 -2.36
N LEU A 48 24.54 -6.75 -3.23
CA LEU A 48 23.85 -6.80 -4.51
C LEU A 48 24.84 -7.11 -5.63
N GLY A 49 24.32 -7.58 -6.76
CA GLY A 49 25.10 -7.75 -7.98
C GLY A 49 25.82 -6.46 -8.39
N LYS A 50 26.97 -6.60 -9.05
CA LYS A 50 27.75 -5.44 -9.54
C LYS A 50 27.03 -4.65 -10.63
N GLU A 51 26.14 -5.30 -11.37
CA GLU A 51 25.32 -4.67 -12.38
C GLU A 51 24.03 -4.15 -11.75
N GLN A 52 23.75 -2.88 -12.03
CA GLN A 52 22.57 -2.16 -11.54
C GLN A 52 21.89 -1.52 -12.75
N VAL A 53 20.60 -1.81 -12.94
CA VAL A 53 19.82 -1.32 -14.08
C VAL A 53 18.72 -0.36 -13.60
N MET A 54 18.48 0.69 -14.40
CA MET A 54 17.37 1.61 -14.18
C MET A 54 16.11 1.02 -14.80
N VAL A 55 15.17 0.60 -13.97
CA VAL A 55 13.92 -0.05 -14.37
C VAL A 55 12.77 0.96 -14.35
N PRO A 56 12.04 1.17 -15.46
CA PRO A 56 10.84 2.00 -15.46
C PRO A 56 9.69 1.30 -14.73
N VAL A 57 8.95 2.06 -13.93
CA VAL A 57 7.82 1.57 -13.14
C VAL A 57 6.61 2.49 -13.23
N LEU A 58 5.43 1.94 -12.96
CA LEU A 58 4.17 2.68 -12.89
C LEU A 58 3.63 2.65 -11.47
N ASN A 59 3.39 3.84 -10.93
CA ASN A 59 2.78 4.01 -9.62
C ASN A 59 1.37 4.54 -9.78
N THR A 60 0.39 3.96 -9.10
CA THR A 60 -0.98 4.49 -9.09
C THR A 60 -0.97 5.92 -8.56
N ALA A 61 -1.58 6.85 -9.29
CA ALA A 61 -1.78 8.21 -8.81
C ALA A 61 -2.76 8.16 -7.63
N ASN A 62 -2.43 8.84 -6.51
CA ASN A 62 -3.26 8.86 -5.31
C ASN A 62 -4.49 9.77 -5.52
N ILE A 63 -5.41 9.36 -6.39
CA ILE A 63 -6.60 10.11 -6.75
C ILE A 63 -7.80 9.45 -6.07
N ARG A 64 -8.64 10.23 -5.42
CA ARG A 64 -9.87 9.72 -4.78
C ARG A 64 -10.92 9.43 -5.85
N ASP A 65 -11.80 8.45 -5.61
CA ASP A 65 -12.82 7.97 -6.57
C ASP A 65 -13.64 9.09 -7.24
N GLY A 66 -13.91 10.18 -6.53
CA GLY A 66 -14.67 11.33 -7.05
C GLY A 66 -13.83 12.43 -7.69
N GLU A 67 -12.51 12.43 -7.50
CA GLU A 67 -11.62 13.50 -7.98
C GLU A 67 -11.34 13.38 -9.48
N LEU A 68 -11.31 12.18 -10.05
CA LEU A 68 -11.10 11.99 -11.49
C LEU A 68 -12.17 12.65 -12.36
N ARG A 69 -13.36 12.93 -11.79
CA ARG A 69 -14.46 13.68 -12.43
C ARG A 69 -14.16 15.16 -12.64
N ARG A 70 -13.11 15.69 -12.01
CA ARG A 70 -12.73 17.10 -12.10
C ARG A 70 -11.63 17.24 -13.15
N LEU A 71 -11.82 18.18 -14.08
CA LEU A 71 -10.80 18.49 -15.09
C LEU A 71 -9.46 18.89 -14.45
N SER A 72 -9.51 19.62 -13.32
CA SER A 72 -8.31 20.02 -12.56
C SER A 72 -7.46 18.85 -12.07
N THR A 73 -8.04 17.68 -11.84
CA THR A 73 -7.28 16.47 -11.47
C THR A 73 -6.35 16.03 -12.60
N TRP A 74 -6.81 16.13 -13.85
CA TRP A 74 -6.02 15.80 -15.04
C TRP A 74 -4.93 16.84 -15.28
N GLU A 75 -5.27 18.12 -15.10
CA GLU A 75 -4.32 19.25 -15.22
C GLU A 75 -3.19 19.17 -14.19
N ASN A 76 -3.49 18.69 -12.99
CA ASN A 76 -2.49 18.49 -11.94
C ASN A 76 -1.64 17.22 -12.15
N ASN A 77 -1.96 16.38 -13.13
CA ASN A 77 -1.26 15.14 -13.44
C ASN A 77 -0.89 15.04 -14.94
N PRO A 78 -0.24 16.05 -15.54
CA PRO A 78 -0.04 16.11 -16.99
C PRO A 78 0.87 14.99 -17.53
N ASN A 79 1.75 14.46 -16.68
CA ASN A 79 2.68 13.39 -17.04
C ASN A 79 2.16 11.98 -16.69
N ALA A 80 0.92 11.86 -16.21
CA ALA A 80 0.33 10.56 -15.92
C ALA A 80 -0.05 9.82 -17.21
N LEU A 81 0.00 8.49 -17.14
CA LEU A 81 -0.57 7.60 -18.13
C LEU A 81 -1.97 7.19 -17.69
N ALA A 82 -2.94 7.32 -18.58
CA ALA A 82 -4.29 6.82 -18.41
C ALA A 82 -4.39 5.40 -18.92
N LEU A 83 -4.75 4.46 -18.05
CA LEU A 83 -5.13 3.11 -18.45
C LEU A 83 -6.63 3.09 -18.76
N VAL A 84 -6.97 2.86 -20.03
CA VAL A 84 -8.34 2.78 -20.55
C VAL A 84 -8.44 1.51 -21.38
N ASP A 85 -9.39 0.63 -21.08
CA ASP A 85 -9.59 -0.63 -21.81
C ASP A 85 -8.30 -1.46 -22.00
N ASN A 86 -7.48 -1.56 -20.94
CA ASN A 86 -6.15 -2.21 -20.94
C ASN A 86 -5.07 -1.56 -21.83
N VAL A 87 -5.33 -0.40 -22.44
CA VAL A 87 -4.37 0.36 -23.23
C VAL A 87 -3.89 1.60 -22.46
N TYR A 88 -2.59 1.82 -22.46
CA TYR A 88 -1.97 2.98 -21.79
C TYR A 88 -1.88 4.16 -22.75
N HIS A 89 -2.44 5.29 -22.33
CA HIS A 89 -2.45 6.53 -23.08
C HIS A 89 -1.70 7.63 -22.33
N ARG A 90 -0.96 8.47 -23.04
CA ARG A 90 -0.47 9.75 -22.51
C ARG A 90 -1.57 10.81 -22.62
N ILE A 91 -1.57 11.77 -21.70
CA ILE A 91 -2.42 12.96 -21.82
C ILE A 91 -1.75 13.89 -22.83
N ALA A 92 -2.33 14.00 -24.03
CA ALA A 92 -1.81 14.82 -25.12
C ALA A 92 -2.31 16.27 -25.04
N GLY A 93 -3.49 16.50 -24.46
CA GLY A 93 -4.06 17.83 -24.31
C GLY A 93 -5.29 17.85 -23.41
N ILE A 94 -5.60 19.02 -22.85
CA ILE A 94 -6.79 19.26 -22.02
C ILE A 94 -7.41 20.57 -22.49
N SER A 95 -8.67 20.52 -22.96
CA SER A 95 -9.46 21.69 -23.32
C SER A 95 -10.37 22.07 -22.15
N ARG A 96 -10.13 23.25 -21.56
CA ARG A 96 -10.99 23.79 -20.49
C ARG A 96 -12.36 24.19 -21.01
N ASP A 97 -12.40 24.78 -22.20
CA ASP A 97 -13.63 25.31 -22.79
C ASP A 97 -14.57 24.18 -23.20
N ASP A 98 -14.03 23.10 -23.76
CA ASP A 98 -14.82 21.94 -24.17
C ASP A 98 -15.02 20.92 -23.04
N GLY A 99 -14.23 21.02 -21.96
CA GLY A 99 -14.23 20.04 -20.86
C GLY A 99 -13.75 18.64 -21.27
N LEU A 100 -12.85 18.58 -22.26
CA LEU A 100 -12.37 17.34 -22.87
C LEU A 100 -10.88 17.12 -22.65
N ILE A 101 -10.50 15.85 -22.55
CA ILE A 101 -9.12 15.38 -22.46
C ILE A 101 -8.80 14.61 -23.73
N THR A 102 -7.67 14.94 -24.36
CA THR A 102 -7.12 14.19 -25.48
C THR A 102 -6.10 13.19 -24.93
N LEU A 103 -6.39 11.92 -25.12
CA LEU A 103 -5.53 10.79 -24.82
C LEU A 103 -4.87 10.29 -26.10
N GLU A 104 -3.61 9.88 -26.03
CA GLU A 104 -2.89 9.30 -27.16
C GLU A 104 -2.19 8.01 -26.75
N ASP A 105 -2.38 6.93 -27.49
CA ASP A 105 -1.71 5.65 -27.22
C ASP A 105 -0.25 5.61 -27.74
N ALA A 106 0.39 4.44 -27.69
CA ALA A 106 1.77 4.30 -28.17
C ALA A 106 1.90 4.26 -29.71
N GLU A 107 0.80 4.02 -30.43
CA GLU A 107 0.72 3.98 -31.88
C GLU A 107 0.43 5.35 -32.48
N GLY A 108 0.09 6.33 -31.64
CA GLY A 108 -0.28 7.69 -32.03
C GLY A 108 -1.79 7.87 -32.26
N ASN A 109 -2.61 6.88 -31.92
CA ASN A 109 -4.06 7.01 -32.02
C ASN A 109 -4.56 7.91 -30.91
N THR A 110 -5.36 8.92 -31.28
CA THR A 110 -5.94 9.86 -30.33
C THR A 110 -7.38 9.50 -29.97
N ARG A 111 -7.73 9.63 -28.70
CA ARG A 111 -9.08 9.47 -28.16
C ARG A 111 -9.46 10.70 -27.34
N LEU A 112 -10.63 11.27 -27.60
CA LEU A 112 -11.21 12.31 -26.75
C LEU A 112 -12.08 11.67 -25.67
N ILE A 113 -11.96 12.15 -24.45
CA ILE A 113 -12.76 11.69 -23.32
C ILE A 113 -13.10 12.85 -22.38
N SER A 114 -14.32 12.89 -21.86
CA SER A 114 -14.68 13.78 -20.77
C SER A 114 -14.31 13.17 -19.41
N PRO A 115 -14.07 13.98 -18.35
CA PRO A 115 -13.83 13.44 -17.00
C PRO A 115 -14.95 12.53 -16.47
N ARG A 116 -16.19 12.70 -16.94
CA ARG A 116 -17.33 11.86 -16.56
C ARG A 116 -17.26 10.49 -17.21
N GLU A 117 -17.00 10.44 -18.52
CA GLU A 117 -16.80 9.19 -19.26
C GLU A 117 -15.61 8.42 -18.71
N ALA A 118 -14.51 9.11 -18.39
CA ALA A 118 -13.33 8.45 -17.80
C ALA A 118 -13.64 7.70 -16.49
N VAL A 119 -14.55 8.21 -15.65
CA VAL A 119 -14.98 7.48 -14.45
C VAL A 119 -15.89 6.29 -14.81
N ALA A 120 -16.79 6.46 -15.78
CA ALA A 120 -17.68 5.38 -16.22
C ALA A 120 -16.90 4.22 -16.87
N GLU A 121 -15.81 4.52 -17.57
CA GLU A 121 -14.91 3.55 -18.19
C GLU A 121 -13.85 2.99 -17.23
N GLY A 122 -13.86 3.40 -15.95
CA GLY A 122 -12.94 2.87 -14.95
C GLY A 122 -11.47 3.28 -15.17
N VAL A 123 -11.24 4.45 -15.76
CA VAL A 123 -9.89 4.94 -16.05
C VAL A 123 -9.07 5.07 -14.77
N THR A 124 -7.84 4.56 -14.82
CA THR A 124 -6.87 4.71 -13.74
C THR A 124 -5.66 5.51 -14.22
N LEU A 125 -5.24 6.50 -13.45
CA LEU A 125 -4.03 7.28 -13.74
C LEU A 125 -2.81 6.67 -13.03
N TYR A 126 -1.72 6.53 -13.78
CA TYR A 126 -0.44 6.05 -13.28
C TYR A 126 0.66 7.09 -13.53
N THR A 127 1.49 7.34 -12.54
CA THR A 127 2.68 8.20 -12.67
C THR A 127 3.89 7.32 -13.03
N PRO A 128 4.53 7.53 -14.19
CA PRO A 128 5.79 6.89 -14.53
C PRO A 128 6.91 7.31 -13.56
N ASP A 129 7.75 6.36 -13.21
CA ASP A 129 8.93 6.57 -12.36
C ASP A 129 10.04 5.58 -12.75
N LYS A 130 11.20 5.64 -12.09
CA LYS A 130 12.28 4.67 -12.26
C LYS A 130 12.85 4.24 -10.92
N ILE A 131 13.24 2.98 -10.82
CA ILE A 131 13.96 2.41 -9.66
C ILE A 131 15.26 1.77 -10.12
N ARG A 132 16.25 1.70 -9.23
CA ARG A 132 17.46 0.89 -9.45
C ARG A 132 17.24 -0.51 -8.94
N VAL A 133 17.69 -1.49 -9.73
CA VAL A 133 17.54 -2.91 -9.45
C VAL A 133 18.82 -3.63 -9.84
N GLY A 134 19.26 -4.55 -9.00
CA GLY A 134 20.33 -5.49 -9.25
C GLY A 134 20.02 -6.88 -8.67
N THR A 135 20.86 -7.85 -9.00
CA THR A 135 20.74 -9.22 -8.46
C THR A 135 20.77 -9.20 -6.93
N GLY A 136 19.85 -9.93 -6.29
CA GLY A 136 19.68 -9.99 -4.84
C GLY A 136 18.69 -8.96 -4.27
N ASP A 137 18.15 -8.06 -5.11
CA ASP A 137 17.02 -7.21 -4.72
C ASP A 137 15.75 -8.03 -4.52
N ARG A 138 14.89 -7.55 -3.62
CA ARG A 138 13.52 -8.06 -3.47
C ARG A 138 12.57 -7.13 -4.19
N MET A 139 11.71 -7.70 -5.03
CA MET A 139 10.72 -6.98 -5.81
C MET A 139 9.32 -7.53 -5.56
N ARG A 140 8.30 -6.73 -5.89
CA ARG A 140 6.91 -7.13 -5.86
C ARG A 140 6.16 -6.58 -7.07
N PHE A 141 5.10 -7.27 -7.45
CA PHE A 141 4.11 -6.72 -8.37
C PHE A 141 3.15 -5.78 -7.61
N THR A 142 2.87 -4.62 -8.17
CA THR A 142 1.95 -3.63 -7.59
C THR A 142 0.51 -3.78 -8.10
N LYS A 143 0.32 -4.52 -9.20
CA LYS A 143 -0.98 -4.82 -9.81
C LYS A 143 -1.04 -6.31 -10.18
N SER A 144 -2.21 -6.93 -10.00
CA SER A 144 -2.45 -8.29 -10.48
C SER A 144 -2.81 -8.27 -11.97
N ASP A 145 -2.30 -9.24 -12.71
CA ASP A 145 -2.63 -9.50 -14.11
C ASP A 145 -2.85 -10.99 -14.27
N ARG A 146 -4.11 -11.39 -14.50
CA ARG A 146 -4.48 -12.82 -14.59
C ARG A 146 -3.97 -13.47 -15.86
N GLU A 147 -3.89 -12.73 -16.96
CA GLU A 147 -3.46 -13.25 -18.26
C GLU A 147 -1.97 -13.57 -18.22
N ARG A 148 -1.17 -12.73 -17.55
CA ARG A 148 0.27 -12.93 -17.32
C ARG A 148 0.59 -13.70 -16.03
N GLY A 149 -0.44 -14.05 -15.26
CA GLY A 149 -0.33 -14.72 -13.97
C GLY A 149 0.38 -13.92 -12.87
N TYR A 150 0.47 -12.58 -12.98
CA TYR A 150 1.03 -11.72 -11.94
C TYR A 150 0.05 -11.56 -10.79
N VAL A 151 0.57 -11.66 -9.55
CA VAL A 151 -0.21 -11.51 -8.33
C VAL A 151 0.32 -10.30 -7.57
N ALA A 152 -0.53 -9.30 -7.36
CA ALA A 152 -0.18 -8.11 -6.59
C ALA A 152 0.32 -8.49 -5.18
N ASN A 153 1.32 -7.75 -4.71
CA ASN A 153 2.01 -7.95 -3.43
C ASN A 153 2.73 -9.30 -3.26
N SER A 154 2.78 -10.16 -4.30
CA SER A 154 3.71 -11.30 -4.28
C SER A 154 5.15 -10.80 -4.31
N VAL A 155 6.00 -11.37 -3.46
CA VAL A 155 7.40 -10.97 -3.30
C VAL A 155 8.29 -11.96 -4.04
N TRP A 156 9.25 -11.42 -4.78
CA TRP A 156 10.18 -12.14 -5.64
C TRP A 156 11.59 -11.63 -5.39
N THR A 157 12.58 -12.47 -5.67
CA THR A 157 13.99 -12.12 -5.62
C THR A 157 14.54 -11.99 -7.03
N VAL A 158 15.28 -10.93 -7.29
CA VAL A 158 15.98 -10.73 -8.57
C VAL A 158 17.17 -11.67 -8.64
N THR A 159 17.15 -12.60 -9.58
CA THR A 159 18.23 -13.57 -9.79
C THR A 159 19.20 -13.16 -10.90
N ALA A 160 18.73 -12.37 -11.87
CA ALA A 160 19.56 -11.79 -12.91
C ALA A 160 18.97 -10.47 -13.42
N VAL A 161 19.86 -9.56 -13.80
CA VAL A 161 19.55 -8.37 -14.59
C VAL A 161 20.38 -8.45 -15.86
N SER A 162 19.78 -8.14 -17.01
CA SER A 162 20.48 -8.18 -18.30
C SER A 162 19.81 -7.21 -19.26
N GLY A 163 20.47 -6.08 -19.53
CA GLY A 163 19.94 -5.04 -20.41
C GLY A 163 18.62 -4.47 -19.88
N ASP A 164 17.53 -4.73 -20.59
CA ASP A 164 16.17 -4.31 -20.23
C ASP A 164 15.32 -5.40 -19.56
N SER A 165 15.91 -6.57 -19.32
CA SER A 165 15.25 -7.71 -18.71
C SER A 165 15.65 -7.92 -17.24
N VAL A 166 14.67 -8.29 -16.42
CA VAL A 166 14.85 -8.65 -15.02
C VAL A 166 14.28 -10.04 -14.82
N THR A 167 15.09 -10.94 -14.29
CA THR A 167 14.68 -12.30 -13.94
C THR A 167 14.36 -12.37 -12.45
N LEU A 168 13.15 -12.81 -12.13
CA LEU A 168 12.58 -12.91 -10.80
C LEU A 168 12.38 -14.38 -10.43
N SER A 169 12.62 -14.74 -9.16
CA SER A 169 12.24 -16.04 -8.61
C SER A 169 11.59 -15.91 -7.23
N ASP A 170 10.55 -16.70 -6.98
CA ASP A 170 9.93 -16.88 -5.66
C ASP A 170 10.42 -18.17 -4.97
N GLY A 171 11.45 -18.81 -5.51
CA GLY A 171 11.98 -20.11 -5.06
C GLY A 171 11.28 -21.33 -5.65
N GLN A 172 10.10 -21.17 -6.26
CA GLN A 172 9.36 -22.26 -6.91
C GLN A 172 9.31 -22.09 -8.43
N GLN A 173 9.07 -20.87 -8.89
CA GLN A 173 8.98 -20.47 -10.29
C GLN A 173 9.98 -19.36 -10.58
N THR A 174 10.28 -19.22 -11.87
CA THR A 174 11.11 -18.13 -12.39
C THR A 174 10.30 -17.38 -13.44
N ARG A 175 10.46 -16.07 -13.49
CA ARG A 175 9.82 -15.18 -14.47
C ARG A 175 10.81 -14.19 -15.02
N VAL A 176 10.67 -13.86 -16.29
CA VAL A 176 11.44 -12.80 -16.94
C VAL A 176 10.46 -11.71 -17.31
N ILE A 177 10.77 -10.47 -16.91
CA ILE A 177 10.02 -9.28 -17.28
C ILE A 177 10.94 -8.32 -18.06
N ARG A 178 10.37 -7.55 -18.98
CA ARG A 178 10.98 -6.53 -19.82
C ARG A 178 10.21 -5.20 -19.70
N PRO A 179 10.25 -4.55 -18.53
CA PRO A 179 9.52 -3.32 -18.26
C PRO A 179 9.91 -2.14 -19.20
N GLY A 180 11.09 -2.19 -19.82
CA GLY A 180 11.48 -1.23 -20.85
C GLY A 180 10.70 -1.34 -22.17
N GLN A 181 10.16 -2.53 -22.47
CA GLN A 181 9.44 -2.83 -23.71
C GLN A 181 7.93 -2.87 -23.48
N GLU A 182 7.48 -3.40 -22.33
CA GLU A 182 6.08 -3.66 -22.06
C GLU A 182 5.57 -2.88 -20.83
N ARG A 183 4.67 -1.92 -21.05
CA ARG A 183 4.07 -1.11 -19.96
C ARG A 183 3.28 -1.93 -18.94
N ALA A 184 2.70 -3.05 -19.36
CA ALA A 184 1.98 -3.95 -18.44
C ALA A 184 2.93 -4.56 -17.37
N GLU A 185 4.22 -4.69 -17.67
CA GLU A 185 5.23 -5.23 -16.76
C GLU A 185 5.90 -4.15 -15.91
N GLN A 186 5.50 -2.88 -16.05
CA GLN A 186 6.00 -1.77 -15.22
C GLN A 186 5.28 -1.67 -13.86
N HIS A 187 4.28 -2.51 -13.59
CA HIS A 187 3.58 -2.57 -12.28
C HIS A 187 4.40 -3.37 -11.26
N ILE A 188 5.59 -2.86 -10.96
CA ILE A 188 6.59 -3.47 -10.10
C ILE A 188 7.24 -2.43 -9.19
N ASP A 189 7.83 -2.89 -8.10
CA ASP A 189 8.43 -2.05 -7.07
C ASP A 189 9.41 -2.87 -6.24
N LEU A 190 10.32 -2.20 -5.52
CA LEU A 190 11.14 -2.86 -4.50
C LEU A 190 10.23 -3.30 -3.34
N ALA A 191 10.59 -4.40 -2.69
CA ALA A 191 9.78 -5.07 -1.67
C ALA A 191 10.44 -5.11 -0.29
N TYR A 192 11.40 -4.21 -0.01
CA TYR A 192 11.98 -4.09 1.33
C TYR A 192 10.99 -3.49 2.33
N ALA A 193 10.32 -2.42 1.91
CA ALA A 193 9.24 -1.76 2.62
C ALA A 193 7.94 -1.83 1.83
N ILE A 194 6.83 -2.01 2.54
CA ILE A 194 5.48 -1.97 1.99
C ILE A 194 4.60 -1.02 2.80
N THR A 195 3.47 -0.64 2.22
CA THR A 195 2.46 0.12 2.97
C THR A 195 1.66 -0.80 3.89
N ALA A 196 1.12 -0.28 4.98
CA ALA A 196 0.23 -1.01 5.89
C ALA A 196 -0.95 -1.66 5.15
N HIS A 197 -1.50 -0.98 4.13
CA HIS A 197 -2.51 -1.55 3.25
C HIS A 197 -1.95 -2.70 2.38
N GLY A 198 -0.77 -2.52 1.79
CA GLY A 198 -0.10 -3.59 1.03
C GLY A 198 0.33 -4.79 1.88
N ALA A 199 0.49 -4.59 3.20
CA ALA A 199 0.78 -5.64 4.18
C ALA A 199 -0.46 -6.43 4.62
N GLN A 200 -1.67 -6.07 4.16
CA GLN A 200 -2.87 -6.81 4.53
C GLN A 200 -2.78 -8.26 4.06
N GLY A 201 -2.82 -9.19 5.01
CA GLY A 201 -2.67 -10.62 4.76
C GLY A 201 -1.22 -11.12 4.69
N ALA A 202 -0.23 -10.21 4.66
CA ALA A 202 1.17 -10.57 4.81
C ALA A 202 1.48 -10.89 6.28
N SER A 203 2.31 -11.91 6.51
CA SER A 203 2.82 -12.24 7.84
C SER A 203 4.25 -12.73 7.74
N GLU A 204 5.16 -12.01 8.40
CA GLU A 204 6.58 -12.32 8.46
C GLU A 204 7.00 -12.59 9.92
N THR A 205 8.17 -13.21 10.12
CA THR A 205 8.66 -13.50 11.48
C THR A 205 8.90 -12.20 12.26
N PHE A 206 9.51 -11.21 11.61
CA PHE A 206 9.87 -9.92 12.18
C PHE A 206 9.24 -8.76 11.42
N ALA A 207 8.97 -7.66 12.12
CA ALA A 207 8.55 -6.41 11.49
C ALA A 207 9.34 -5.20 12.01
N ILE A 208 9.51 -4.20 11.14
CA ILE A 208 9.94 -2.85 11.48
C ILE A 208 8.83 -1.91 11.03
N ALA A 209 8.23 -1.15 11.94
CA ALA A 209 7.17 -0.20 11.61
C ALA A 209 7.70 1.23 11.72
N LEU A 210 7.49 2.02 10.66
CA LEU A 210 7.64 3.47 10.69
C LEU A 210 6.28 4.11 11.01
N GLU A 211 6.23 4.73 12.18
CA GLU A 211 5.06 5.38 12.72
C GLU A 211 5.36 6.85 12.98
N GLY A 212 4.35 7.70 13.15
CA GLY A 212 4.62 9.08 13.48
C GLY A 212 3.41 9.98 13.54
N THR A 213 3.64 11.18 14.07
CA THR A 213 2.65 12.22 14.34
C THR A 213 2.99 13.56 13.70
N GLU A 214 4.08 13.62 12.92
CA GLU A 214 4.47 14.79 12.14
C GLU A 214 4.04 14.67 10.67
N GLY A 215 3.98 15.83 9.99
CA GLY A 215 3.69 15.91 8.57
C GLY A 215 2.39 15.18 8.16
N ASN A 216 2.49 14.37 7.11
CA ASN A 216 1.37 13.57 6.61
C ASN A 216 1.14 12.29 7.43
N ARG A 217 2.09 11.86 8.26
CA ARG A 217 1.96 10.64 9.09
C ARG A 217 0.92 10.80 10.18
N LYS A 218 0.75 12.03 10.70
CA LYS A 218 -0.31 12.36 11.68
C LYS A 218 -1.72 11.97 11.23
N LEU A 219 -1.98 12.01 9.92
CA LEU A 219 -3.29 11.64 9.35
C LEU A 219 -3.53 10.13 9.40
N MET A 220 -2.45 9.35 9.53
CA MET A 220 -2.47 7.91 9.60
C MET A 220 -2.29 7.42 11.04
N ALA A 221 -2.04 8.29 12.02
CA ALA A 221 -1.88 7.90 13.42
C ALA A 221 -3.26 7.59 14.04
N GLY A 222 -3.52 6.31 14.30
CA GLY A 222 -4.78 5.83 14.88
C GLY A 222 -4.70 4.35 15.26
N PHE A 223 -5.75 3.84 15.89
CA PHE A 223 -5.76 2.46 16.38
C PHE A 223 -5.71 1.44 15.23
N GLU A 224 -6.49 1.62 14.16
CA GLU A 224 -6.57 0.64 13.07
C GLU A 224 -5.26 0.54 12.29
N SER A 225 -4.58 1.67 12.06
CA SER A 225 -3.30 1.70 11.36
C SER A 225 -2.19 1.06 12.18
N ALA A 226 -2.11 1.38 13.48
CA ALA A 226 -1.19 0.74 14.40
C ALA A 226 -1.48 -0.77 14.51
N TYR A 227 -2.75 -1.17 14.62
CA TYR A 227 -3.13 -2.58 14.63
C TYR A 227 -2.68 -3.29 13.36
N VAL A 228 -2.92 -2.71 12.18
CA VAL A 228 -2.50 -3.28 10.91
C VAL A 228 -0.98 -3.36 10.79
N ALA A 229 -0.21 -2.39 11.27
CA ALA A 229 1.26 -2.42 11.17
C ALA A 229 1.88 -3.41 12.17
N LEU A 230 1.38 -3.43 13.41
CA LEU A 230 1.93 -4.19 14.53
C LEU A 230 1.35 -5.61 14.65
N SER A 231 0.39 -6.03 13.82
CA SER A 231 -0.12 -7.41 13.85
C SER A 231 0.49 -8.31 12.77
N ARG A 232 1.41 -7.78 11.96
CA ARG A 232 2.02 -8.52 10.82
C ARG A 232 3.16 -9.43 11.21
N MET A 233 3.81 -9.19 12.35
CA MET A 233 4.90 -10.06 12.82
C MET A 233 4.36 -11.29 13.56
N LYS A 234 5.12 -12.38 13.48
CA LYS A 234 4.89 -13.58 14.31
C LYS A 234 5.64 -13.54 15.64
N GLN A 235 6.80 -12.88 15.69
CA GLN A 235 7.68 -12.92 16.86
C GLN A 235 8.02 -11.54 17.42
N HIS A 236 8.49 -10.60 16.60
CA HIS A 236 9.00 -9.33 17.10
C HIS A 236 8.71 -8.16 16.16
N VAL A 237 8.33 -7.02 16.73
CA VAL A 237 8.16 -5.75 16.02
C VAL A 237 8.99 -4.65 16.65
N GLN A 238 9.75 -3.94 15.82
CA GLN A 238 10.46 -2.72 16.21
C GLN A 238 9.70 -1.52 15.65
N VAL A 239 9.38 -0.54 16.49
CA VAL A 239 8.69 0.68 16.06
C VAL A 239 9.66 1.86 16.09
N TYR A 240 9.72 2.58 14.98
CA TYR A 240 10.41 3.86 14.85
C TYR A 240 9.37 4.97 14.71
N THR A 241 9.38 5.92 15.64
CA THR A 241 8.41 7.02 15.66
C THR A 241 9.09 8.34 15.98
N ASP A 242 8.55 9.43 15.44
CA ASP A 242 9.03 10.80 15.69
C ASP A 242 8.76 11.23 17.15
N ASN A 243 7.58 10.89 17.66
CA ASN A 243 7.13 11.22 19.00
C ASN A 243 6.32 10.06 19.58
N ARG A 244 6.98 9.28 20.45
CA ARG A 244 6.37 8.12 21.11
C ARG A 244 5.10 8.48 21.86
N GLN A 245 5.13 9.55 22.67
CA GLN A 245 3.99 9.94 23.50
C GLN A 245 2.83 10.39 22.62
N GLY A 246 3.10 11.25 21.64
CA GLY A 246 2.08 11.73 20.69
C GLY A 246 1.42 10.59 19.93
N TRP A 247 2.21 9.61 19.46
CA TRP A 247 1.67 8.45 18.74
C TRP A 247 0.83 7.54 19.65
N THR A 248 1.26 7.28 20.88
CA THR A 248 0.45 6.51 21.84
C THR A 248 -0.84 7.23 22.21
N ASP A 249 -0.80 8.55 22.36
CA ASP A 249 -1.98 9.36 22.64
C ASP A 249 -2.95 9.36 21.46
N ALA A 250 -2.44 9.43 20.23
CA ALA A 250 -3.26 9.35 19.02
C ALA A 250 -3.95 7.98 18.88
N ILE A 251 -3.27 6.88 19.24
CA ILE A 251 -3.86 5.54 19.25
C ILE A 251 -4.95 5.43 20.31
N ASN A 252 -4.68 5.89 21.54
CA ASN A 252 -5.60 5.74 22.66
C ASN A 252 -6.86 6.61 22.52
N ASN A 253 -6.74 7.77 21.88
CA ASN A 253 -7.83 8.71 21.66
C ASN A 253 -8.48 8.59 20.27
N ALA A 254 -8.14 7.53 19.51
CA ALA A 254 -8.70 7.32 18.18
C ALA A 254 -10.21 7.10 18.28
N VAL A 255 -10.98 8.03 17.72
CA VAL A 255 -12.44 7.90 17.60
C VAL A 255 -12.74 6.80 16.58
N GLN A 256 -13.48 5.77 16.99
CA GLN A 256 -13.94 4.75 16.05
C GLN A 256 -14.77 5.40 14.95
N LYS A 257 -14.54 4.99 13.70
CA LYS A 257 -15.32 5.50 12.57
C LYS A 257 -16.79 5.13 12.76
N GLY A 258 -17.64 6.14 12.88
CA GLY A 258 -19.09 5.96 12.87
C GLY A 258 -19.58 5.54 11.49
N THR A 259 -20.64 4.74 11.44
CA THR A 259 -21.35 4.45 10.19
C THR A 259 -22.34 5.58 9.87
N ALA A 260 -22.75 5.71 8.60
CA ALA A 260 -23.83 6.64 8.26
C ALA A 260 -25.10 6.34 9.08
N HIS A 261 -25.37 5.07 9.35
CA HIS A 261 -26.47 4.65 10.20
C HIS A 261 -26.32 5.17 11.64
N ASP A 262 -25.14 5.12 12.26
CA ASP A 262 -24.94 5.65 13.61
C ASP A 262 -25.12 7.17 13.69
N VAL A 263 -24.94 7.88 12.58
CA VAL A 263 -25.16 9.34 12.48
C VAL A 263 -26.63 9.67 12.25
N PHE A 264 -27.33 8.90 11.41
CA PHE A 264 -28.75 9.12 11.09
C PHE A 264 -29.70 8.52 12.13
N GLU A 265 -29.32 7.41 12.74
CA GLU A 265 -30.00 6.68 13.80
C GLU A 265 -28.99 6.40 14.93
N PRO A 266 -28.55 7.43 15.67
CA PRO A 266 -27.72 7.19 16.85
C PRO A 266 -28.50 6.26 17.78
N LYS A 267 -27.93 5.09 18.09
CA LYS A 267 -28.55 4.17 19.05
C LYS A 267 -28.92 5.00 20.27
N PRO A 268 -30.17 4.97 20.74
CA PRO A 268 -30.51 5.71 21.95
C PRO A 268 -29.63 5.14 23.06
N ASP A 269 -28.63 5.91 23.50
CA ASP A 269 -27.62 5.49 24.49
C ASP A 269 -28.28 4.84 25.71
N ARG A 270 -29.50 5.28 26.03
CA ARG A 270 -30.36 4.76 27.08
C ARG A 270 -30.73 3.29 26.91
N GLU A 271 -31.02 2.82 25.70
CA GLU A 271 -31.34 1.41 25.42
C GLU A 271 -30.10 0.53 25.46
N VAL A 272 -28.96 1.01 24.96
CA VAL A 272 -27.68 0.29 25.03
C VAL A 272 -27.21 0.17 26.48
N MET A 273 -27.27 1.25 27.26
CA MET A 273 -26.97 1.24 28.69
C MET A 273 -27.94 0.34 29.47
N ASN A 274 -29.23 0.35 29.13
CA ASN A 274 -30.21 -0.55 29.74
C ASN A 274 -29.93 -2.01 29.40
N ALA A 275 -29.61 -2.33 28.14
CA ALA A 275 -29.27 -3.68 27.70
C ALA A 275 -28.00 -4.19 28.39
N GLN A 276 -26.95 -3.36 28.49
CA GLN A 276 -25.73 -3.69 29.24
C GLN A 276 -26.02 -3.91 30.73
N ARG A 277 -26.85 -3.05 31.36
CA ARG A 277 -27.25 -3.21 32.76
C ARG A 277 -28.07 -4.49 32.99
N LEU A 278 -28.98 -4.80 32.08
CA LEU A 278 -29.78 -6.02 32.11
C LEU A 278 -28.91 -7.26 31.93
N PHE A 279 -27.94 -7.23 31.00
CA PHE A 279 -26.99 -8.33 30.83
C PHE A 279 -26.05 -8.50 32.02
N SER A 280 -25.52 -7.42 32.60
CA SER A 280 -24.61 -7.49 33.75
C SER A 280 -25.29 -7.99 35.02
N THR A 281 -26.61 -7.86 35.10
CA THR A 281 -27.43 -8.34 36.22
C THR A 281 -28.19 -9.63 35.90
N ALA A 282 -28.10 -10.11 34.65
CA ALA A 282 -28.71 -11.36 34.24
C ALA A 282 -28.01 -12.53 34.94
N ARG A 283 -28.82 -13.42 35.50
CA ARG A 283 -28.38 -14.70 36.06
C ARG A 283 -28.99 -15.82 35.23
N GLU A 284 -28.31 -16.96 35.14
CA GLU A 284 -28.87 -18.09 34.42
C GLU A 284 -30.21 -18.51 35.05
N LEU A 285 -31.14 -18.99 34.23
CA LEU A 285 -32.48 -19.37 34.71
C LEU A 285 -32.43 -20.41 35.83
N ARG A 286 -31.42 -21.29 35.82
CA ARG A 286 -31.20 -22.28 36.89
C ARG A 286 -30.80 -21.66 38.23
N ASP A 287 -30.27 -20.45 38.24
CA ASP A 287 -29.73 -19.79 39.43
C ASP A 287 -30.78 -18.98 40.19
N VAL A 288 -31.89 -18.63 39.54
CA VAL A 288 -32.98 -17.84 40.12
C VAL A 288 -34.24 -18.69 40.35
N ALA A 289 -34.89 -18.53 41.50
CA ALA A 289 -36.04 -19.36 41.90
C ALA A 289 -37.19 -19.32 40.88
N ALA A 290 -37.48 -18.14 40.32
CA ALA A 290 -38.45 -17.98 39.24
C ALA A 290 -38.01 -18.68 37.95
N GLY A 291 -36.73 -18.61 37.59
CA GLY A 291 -36.19 -19.26 36.40
C GLY A 291 -36.21 -20.79 36.51
N ARG A 292 -35.94 -21.36 37.70
CA ARG A 292 -36.11 -22.79 37.96
C ARG A 292 -37.55 -23.27 37.85
N ALA A 293 -38.52 -22.40 38.17
CA ALA A 293 -39.94 -22.72 38.01
C ALA A 293 -40.37 -22.73 36.54
N VAL A 294 -39.72 -21.92 35.68
CA VAL A 294 -39.95 -21.89 34.22
C VAL A 294 -39.24 -23.06 33.51
N LEU A 295 -38.15 -23.58 34.07
CA LEU A 295 -37.41 -24.74 33.54
C LEU A 295 -38.01 -26.10 33.94
N ARG A 296 -39.07 -26.13 34.77
CA ARG A 296 -39.82 -27.33 35.14
C ARG A 296 -41.01 -27.53 34.21
#